data_AF-A0A4S8RT65-F1
#
_entry.id   AF-A0A4S8RT65-F1
#
_cell.length_a   1.000
_cell.length_b   1.000
_cell.length_c   1.000
_cell.angle_alpha   90.00
_cell.angle_beta   90.00
_cell.angle_gamma   90.00
#
_symmetry.space_group_name_H-M   'P 1'
#
loop_
_entity.id
_entity.type
_entity.pdbx_description
1 polymer ?
#
loop_
_entity_poly.entity_id
_entity_poly.type
_entity_poly.pdbx_seq_one_letter_code
_entity_poly.pdbx_strand_id
1 'polypeptide(L)'
;MNQNEITEVSKMYPKAFKELNTDLIDTYFAKNATKTGFIYDHESKKWLDLSTVGIDEIKQWVSSYNTEGIMPESKIDIEILDVQERIAVVKIDMYWAKNSKGCDYLFLVKENGSWLIDKILYQSVL
;
A
#
# COMPACT_ATOMS: atom_id res chain seq x y z
N MET A 1 -1.39 20.91 -10.27
CA MET A 1 -0.83 19.56 -10.02
C MET A 1 -1.96 18.54 -10.09
N ASN A 2 -1.74 17.38 -10.71
CA ASN A 2 -2.79 16.39 -10.96
C ASN A 2 -3.02 15.48 -9.73
N GLN A 3 -3.73 15.98 -8.72
CA GLN A 3 -4.07 15.23 -7.51
C GLN A 3 -5.00 14.03 -7.78
N ASN A 4 -5.79 14.09 -8.85
CA ASN A 4 -6.66 12.99 -9.26
C ASN A 4 -5.83 11.76 -9.65
N GLU A 5 -4.78 11.93 -10.45
CA GLU A 5 -3.90 10.83 -10.85
C GLU A 5 -3.16 10.22 -9.65
N ILE A 6 -2.65 11.04 -8.72
CA ILE A 6 -2.03 10.57 -7.47
C ILE A 6 -3.02 9.70 -6.69
N THR A 7 -4.27 10.14 -6.58
CA THR A 7 -5.34 9.40 -5.89
C THR A 7 -5.63 8.06 -6.58
N GLU A 8 -5.77 8.06 -7.91
CA GLU A 8 -6.05 6.85 -8.68
C GLU A 8 -4.90 5.83 -8.59
N VAL A 9 -3.64 6.27 -8.75
CA VAL A 9 -2.46 5.42 -8.57
C VAL A 9 -2.43 4.85 -7.15
N SER A 10 -2.69 5.67 -6.13
CA SER A 10 -2.70 5.24 -4.73
C SER A 10 -3.75 4.15 -4.45
N LYS A 11 -4.92 4.19 -5.11
CA LYS A 11 -5.95 3.15 -4.99
C LYS A 11 -5.53 1.81 -5.59
N MET A 12 -4.60 1.79 -6.53
CA MET A 12 -4.18 0.54 -7.19
C MET A 12 -3.43 -0.38 -6.22
N TYR A 13 -2.77 0.17 -5.21
CA TYR A 13 -2.13 -0.62 -4.16
C TYR A 13 -3.12 -1.52 -3.38
N PRO A 14 -4.10 -0.99 -2.63
CA PRO A 14 -5.05 -1.85 -1.92
C PRO A 14 -5.93 -2.67 -2.88
N LYS A 15 -6.21 -2.16 -4.08
CA LYS A 15 -6.93 -2.91 -5.12
C LYS A 15 -6.16 -4.17 -5.55
N ALA A 16 -4.84 -4.09 -5.72
CA ALA A 16 -4.00 -5.24 -6.04
C ALA A 16 -4.18 -6.36 -5.02
N PHE A 17 -4.13 -6.03 -3.73
CA PHE A 17 -4.34 -7.00 -2.65
C PHE A 17 -5.77 -7.55 -2.64
N LYS A 18 -6.77 -6.69 -2.82
CA LYS A 18 -8.18 -7.08 -2.82
C LYS A 18 -8.51 -8.04 -3.96
N GLU A 19 -8.00 -7.77 -5.15
CA GLU A 19 -8.28 -8.54 -6.37
C GLU A 19 -7.25 -9.64 -6.65
N LEU A 20 -6.24 -9.80 -5.79
CA LEU A 20 -5.11 -10.72 -5.99
C LEU A 20 -4.38 -10.50 -7.34
N ASN A 21 -4.33 -9.25 -7.81
CA ASN A 21 -3.85 -8.90 -9.14
C ASN A 21 -2.45 -8.29 -9.10
N THR A 22 -1.44 -9.09 -9.44
CA THR A 22 -0.03 -8.68 -9.45
C THR A 22 0.32 -7.71 -10.58
N ASP A 23 -0.45 -7.67 -11.68
CA ASP A 23 -0.19 -6.78 -12.81
C ASP A 23 -0.35 -5.30 -12.42
N LEU A 24 -1.17 -5.03 -11.39
CA LEU A 24 -1.28 -3.70 -10.79
C LEU A 24 0.02 -3.27 -10.11
N ILE A 25 0.81 -4.20 -9.58
CA ILE A 25 2.13 -3.90 -9.04
C ILE A 25 3.09 -3.55 -10.18
N ASP A 26 3.07 -4.33 -11.28
CA ASP A 26 3.90 -4.05 -12.46
C ASP A 26 3.60 -2.71 -13.12
N THR A 27 2.35 -2.25 -13.04
CA THR A 27 1.91 -1.02 -13.71
C THR A 27 2.12 0.24 -12.85
N TYR A 28 1.87 0.15 -11.54
CA TYR A 28 1.73 1.32 -10.68
C TYR A 28 2.85 1.49 -9.65
N PHE A 29 3.83 0.58 -9.61
CA PHE A 29 4.97 0.67 -8.71
C PHE A 29 6.25 0.98 -9.47
N ALA A 30 7.15 1.74 -8.83
CA ALA A 30 8.50 1.92 -9.32
C ALA A 30 9.24 0.57 -9.27
N LYS A 31 10.19 0.36 -10.19
CA LYS A 31 10.91 -0.91 -10.34
C LYS A 31 11.55 -1.43 -9.05
N ASN A 32 12.04 -0.52 -8.20
CA ASN A 32 12.71 -0.84 -6.94
C ASN A 32 11.85 -0.51 -5.72
N ALA A 33 10.53 -0.52 -5.88
CA ALA A 33 9.65 -0.12 -4.80
C ALA A 33 9.78 -1.04 -3.58
N THR A 34 9.65 -0.46 -2.39
CA THR A 34 9.81 -1.16 -1.11
C THR A 34 8.62 -0.95 -0.19
N LYS A 35 8.26 -1.98 0.58
CA LYS A 35 7.29 -1.87 1.67
C LYS A 35 7.98 -2.15 2.99
N THR A 36 7.93 -1.19 3.90
CA THR A 36 8.59 -1.22 5.21
C THR A 36 7.57 -0.97 6.30
N GLY A 37 7.61 -1.69 7.41
CA GLY A 37 6.66 -1.42 8.48
C GLY A 37 6.64 -2.42 9.61
N PHE A 38 5.63 -2.22 10.46
CA PHE A 38 5.39 -2.99 11.68
C PHE A 38 4.03 -3.66 11.64
N ILE A 39 3.98 -4.86 12.21
CA ILE A 39 2.75 -5.62 12.44
C ILE A 39 2.59 -5.78 13.94
N TYR A 40 1.41 -5.47 14.46
CA TYR A 40 1.05 -5.83 15.83
C TYR A 40 0.58 -7.28 15.85
N ASP A 41 1.23 -8.10 16.66
CA ASP A 41 0.82 -9.48 16.92
C ASP A 41 -0.07 -9.52 18.17
N HIS A 42 -1.35 -9.85 17.97
CA HIS A 42 -2.34 -9.96 19.04
C HIS A 42 -2.12 -11.16 19.97
N GLU A 43 -1.47 -12.22 19.51
CA GLU A 43 -1.19 -13.40 20.34
C GLU A 43 -0.10 -13.09 21.37
N SER A 44 1.03 -12.51 20.91
CA SER A 44 2.12 -12.12 21.81
C SER A 44 1.96 -10.73 22.44
N LYS A 45 0.96 -9.95 21.99
CA LYS A 45 0.66 -8.57 22.41
C LYS A 45 1.82 -7.60 22.21
N LYS A 46 2.59 -7.78 21.14
CA LYS A 46 3.79 -6.99 20.84
C LYS A 46 3.83 -6.59 19.37
N TRP A 47 4.54 -5.50 19.12
CA TRP A 47 4.98 -5.18 17.77
C TRP A 47 6.08 -6.15 17.36
N LEU A 48 5.94 -6.74 16.17
CA LEU A 48 7.03 -7.46 15.52
C LEU A 48 8.14 -6.49 15.12
N ASP A 49 9.33 -7.04 14.87
CA ASP A 49 10.46 -6.24 14.38
C ASP A 49 10.14 -5.60 13.03
N LEU A 50 10.82 -4.47 12.78
CA LEU A 50 10.73 -3.78 11.50
C LEU A 50 11.09 -4.73 10.36
N SER A 51 10.18 -4.87 9.40
CA SER A 51 10.44 -5.61 8.16
C SER A 51 10.50 -4.66 6.98
N THR A 52 11.34 -4.97 5.99
CA THR A 52 11.37 -4.32 4.68
C THR A 52 11.41 -5.39 3.61
N VAL A 53 10.53 -5.26 2.63
CA VAL A 53 10.42 -6.17 1.50
C VAL A 53 10.47 -5.39 0.18
N GLY A 54 11.00 -6.04 -0.85
CA GLY A 54 11.04 -5.54 -2.22
C GLY A 54 9.83 -5.95 -3.05
N ILE A 55 9.84 -5.57 -4.32
CA ILE A 55 8.69 -5.72 -5.23
C ILE A 55 8.24 -7.18 -5.43
N ASP A 56 9.18 -8.14 -5.47
CA ASP A 56 8.85 -9.55 -5.67
C ASP A 56 8.07 -10.13 -4.48
N GLU A 57 8.47 -9.76 -3.27
CA GLU A 57 7.79 -10.14 -2.03
C GLU A 57 6.43 -9.43 -1.90
N ILE A 58 6.33 -8.16 -2.33
CA ILE A 58 5.04 -7.45 -2.42
C ILE A 58 4.09 -8.21 -3.34
N LYS A 59 4.55 -8.69 -4.51
CA LYS A 59 3.73 -9.50 -5.42
C LYS A 59 3.32 -10.83 -4.81
N GLN A 60 4.21 -11.49 -4.08
CA GLN A 60 3.88 -12.71 -3.34
C GLN A 60 2.76 -12.45 -2.31
N TRP A 61 2.85 -11.34 -1.58
CA TRP A 61 1.79 -10.94 -0.65
C TRP A 61 0.49 -10.66 -1.39
N VAL A 62 0.52 -9.90 -2.49
CA VAL A 62 -0.67 -9.66 -3.33
C VAL A 62 -1.34 -10.97 -3.75
N SER A 63 -0.57 -11.97 -4.18
CA SER A 63 -1.10 -13.23 -4.69
C SER A 63 -1.77 -14.13 -3.62
N SER A 64 -1.50 -13.87 -2.34
CA SER A 64 -1.91 -14.76 -1.24
C SER A 64 -2.75 -14.07 -0.15
N TYR A 65 -2.65 -12.74 0.00
CA TYR A 65 -3.21 -12.05 1.16
C TYR A 65 -4.72 -12.20 1.30
N ASN A 66 -5.46 -12.12 0.20
CA ASN A 66 -6.92 -12.11 0.19
C ASN A 66 -7.55 -13.40 -0.36
N THR A 67 -6.84 -14.53 -0.38
CA THR A 67 -7.37 -15.81 -0.91
C THR A 67 -8.61 -16.30 -0.16
N GLU A 68 -8.65 -16.05 1.15
CA GLU A 68 -9.80 -16.38 2.02
C GLU A 68 -10.83 -15.25 2.09
N GLY A 69 -10.69 -14.19 1.28
CA GLY A 69 -11.60 -13.04 1.28
C GLY A 69 -11.59 -12.23 2.57
N ILE A 70 -10.44 -12.16 3.26
CA ILE A 70 -10.31 -11.50 4.57
C ILE A 70 -10.51 -9.98 4.52
N MET A 71 -10.23 -9.35 3.37
CA MET A 71 -10.42 -7.92 3.19
C MET A 71 -11.91 -7.61 3.06
N PRO A 72 -12.50 -6.78 3.95
CA PRO A 72 -13.91 -6.42 3.86
C PRO A 72 -14.19 -5.49 2.67
N GLU A 73 -15.45 -5.42 2.24
CA GLU A 73 -15.92 -4.28 1.43
C GLU A 73 -15.99 -3.05 2.34
N SER A 74 -14.99 -2.17 2.24
CA SER A 74 -14.87 -0.99 3.10
C SER A 74 -14.35 0.21 2.31
N LYS A 75 -14.66 1.41 2.80
CA LYS A 75 -14.13 2.65 2.22
C LYS A 75 -12.62 2.69 2.44
N ILE A 76 -11.89 2.94 1.36
CA ILE A 76 -10.47 3.31 1.41
C ILE A 76 -10.42 4.83 1.62
N ASP A 77 -9.93 5.27 2.76
CA ASP A 77 -9.76 6.70 3.04
C ASP A 77 -8.38 7.13 2.59
N ILE A 78 -8.33 8.11 1.69
CA ILE A 78 -7.10 8.58 1.04
C ILE A 78 -6.95 10.06 1.31
N GLU A 79 -5.81 10.44 1.87
CA GLU A 79 -5.44 11.82 2.17
C GLU A 79 -4.11 12.13 1.50
N ILE A 80 -4.07 13.12 0.61
CA ILE A 80 -2.82 13.61 0.03
C ILE A 80 -2.22 14.61 1.03
N LEU A 81 -1.04 14.28 1.57
CA LEU A 81 -0.37 15.08 2.59
C LEU A 81 0.53 16.17 2.00
N ASP A 82 1.23 15.86 0.91
CA ASP A 82 2.07 16.82 0.19
C ASP A 82 2.22 16.44 -1.28
N VAL A 83 2.42 17.44 -2.14
CA VAL A 83 2.69 17.26 -3.57
C VAL A 83 3.74 18.28 -4.02
N GLN A 84 4.83 17.77 -4.58
CA GLN A 84 5.84 18.52 -5.31
C GLN A 84 5.82 18.11 -6.79
N GLU A 85 6.63 18.76 -7.62
CA GLU A 85 6.64 18.54 -9.07
C GLU A 85 6.83 17.05 -9.44
N ARG A 86 7.65 16.33 -8.67
CA ARG A 86 8.06 14.94 -8.95
C ARG A 86 7.83 13.94 -7.83
N ILE A 87 7.34 14.39 -6.67
CA ILE A 87 7.07 13.52 -5.52
C ILE A 87 5.73 13.87 -4.89
N ALA A 88 5.10 12.89 -4.27
CA ALA A 88 3.91 13.09 -3.44
C ALA A 88 3.92 12.14 -2.25
N VAL A 89 3.24 12.53 -1.18
CA VAL A 89 3.01 11.69 -0.01
C VAL A 89 1.52 11.56 0.21
N VAL A 90 1.05 10.31 0.34
CA VAL A 90 -0.36 9.98 0.51
C VAL A 90 -0.50 9.09 1.74
N LYS A 91 -1.51 9.33 2.55
CA LYS A 91 -1.93 8.47 3.64
C LYS A 91 -3.15 7.66 3.22
N ILE A 92 -3.12 6.37 3.51
CA ILE A 92 -4.23 5.44 3.32
C ILE A 92 -4.63 4.88 4.69
N ASP A 93 -5.91 5.03 5.00
CA ASP A 93 -6.56 4.44 6.17
C ASP A 93 -7.64 3.47 5.68
N MET A 94 -7.50 2.18 5.99
CA MET A 94 -8.50 1.18 5.61
C MET A 94 -8.49 -0.06 6.51
N TYR A 95 -9.52 -0.89 6.37
CA TYR A 95 -9.57 -2.22 6.97
C TYR A 95 -8.88 -3.23 6.06
N TRP A 96 -7.74 -3.72 6.50
CA TRP A 96 -6.98 -4.77 5.81
C TRP A 96 -7.53 -6.17 6.10
N ALA A 97 -8.16 -6.36 7.25
CA ALA A 97 -8.98 -7.54 7.54
C ALA A 97 -10.22 -7.14 8.37
N LYS A 98 -11.13 -8.08 8.60
CA LYS A 98 -12.33 -7.86 9.42
C LYS A 98 -11.95 -7.35 10.81
N ASN A 99 -12.35 -6.11 11.13
CA ASN A 99 -12.03 -5.38 12.37
C ASN A 99 -10.56 -4.99 12.56
N SER A 100 -9.71 -5.18 11.54
CA SER A 100 -8.28 -4.89 11.57
C SER A 100 -7.98 -3.69 10.67
N LYS A 101 -7.87 -2.52 11.29
CA LYS A 101 -7.54 -1.26 10.60
C LYS A 101 -6.02 -1.09 10.54
N GLY A 102 -5.51 -0.68 9.38
CA GLY A 102 -4.12 -0.26 9.22
C GLY A 102 -4.01 1.13 8.63
N CYS A 103 -2.79 1.67 8.73
CA CYS A 103 -2.40 2.95 8.17
C CYS A 103 -1.15 2.76 7.33
N ASP A 104 -1.20 3.25 6.09
CA ASP A 104 -0.13 3.13 5.11
C ASP A 104 0.19 4.52 4.55
N TYR A 105 1.46 4.91 4.57
CA TYR A 105 1.96 6.08 3.87
C TYR A 105 2.60 5.64 2.56
N LEU A 106 2.08 6.14 1.45
CA LEU A 106 2.65 5.95 0.12
C LEU A 106 3.52 7.15 -0.22
N PHE A 107 4.74 6.87 -0.62
CA PHE A 107 5.65 7.82 -1.25
C PHE A 107 5.62 7.55 -2.75
N LEU A 108 5.12 8.52 -3.50
CA LEU A 108 5.02 8.43 -4.95
C LEU A 108 6.11 9.26 -5.61
N VAL A 109 6.57 8.79 -6.75
CA VAL A 109 7.51 9.47 -7.64
C VAL A 109 6.87 9.65 -9.02
N LYS A 110 7.24 10.70 -9.72
CA LYS A 110 6.83 10.93 -11.10
C LYS A 110 7.97 10.60 -12.07
N GLU A 111 7.82 9.52 -12.83
CA GLU A 111 8.79 9.08 -13.83
C GLU A 111 8.14 9.07 -15.22
N ASN A 112 8.84 9.62 -16.22
CA ASN A 112 8.38 9.66 -17.62
C ASN A 112 6.95 10.21 -17.82
N GLY A 113 6.53 11.12 -16.94
CA GLY A 113 5.21 11.75 -17.00
C GLY A 113 4.12 11.08 -16.17
N SER A 114 4.36 9.90 -15.61
CA SER A 114 3.39 9.11 -14.84
C SER A 114 3.77 9.01 -13.36
N TRP A 115 2.77 9.00 -12.48
CA TRP A 115 2.98 8.72 -11.06
C TRP A 115 3.10 7.23 -10.78
N LEU A 116 4.06 6.86 -9.91
CA LEU A 116 4.32 5.50 -9.47
C LEU A 116 4.54 5.47 -7.95
N ILE A 117 4.20 4.36 -7.31
CA ILE A 117 4.47 4.13 -5.88
C ILE A 117 5.91 3.65 -5.73
N ASP A 118 6.74 4.40 -5.01
CA ASP A 118 8.14 4.05 -4.72
C ASP A 118 8.29 3.40 -3.36
N LYS A 119 7.64 3.93 -2.32
CA LYS A 119 7.74 3.36 -0.97
C LYS A 119 6.41 3.30 -0.27
N ILE A 120 6.27 2.28 0.56
CA ILE A 120 5.15 2.14 1.47
C ILE A 120 5.70 2.02 2.88
N LEU A 121 5.34 2.95 3.76
CA LEU A 121 5.56 2.82 5.19
C LEU A 121 4.24 2.45 5.86
N TYR A 122 4.16 1.28 6.48
CA TYR A 122 2.90 0.79 7.03
C TYR A 122 2.98 0.46 8.51
N GLN A 123 1.83 0.59 9.15
CA GLN A 123 1.57 0.07 10.48
C GLN A 123 0.24 -0.65 10.45
N SER A 124 0.29 -1.98 10.61
CA SER A 124 -0.90 -2.82 10.56
C SER A 124 -1.14 -3.50 11.91
N VAL A 125 -2.42 -3.72 12.19
CA VAL A 125 -2.91 -4.52 13.30
C VAL A 125 -3.54 -5.74 12.66
N LEU A 126 -2.88 -6.91 12.73
CA LEU A 126 -3.38 -8.16 12.13
C LEU A 126 -3.98 -9.05 13.19
#